data_AF-A0A0R3Q2U9-F1
#
_entry.id   AF-A0A0R3Q2U9-F1
#
_cell.length_a   1.000
_cell.length_b   1.000
_cell.length_c   1.000
_cell.angle_alpha   90.00
_cell.angle_beta   90.00
_cell.angle_gamma   90.00
#
_symmetry.space_group_name_H-M   'P 1'
#
loop_
_entity.id
_entity.type
_entity.pdbx_description
1 polymer ?
#
loop_
_entity_poly.entity_id
_entity_poly.type
_entity_poly.pdbx_seq_one_letter_code
_entity_poly.pdbx_strand_id
1 'polypeptide(L)'
;TLCTLSSAVLDRVNPFHNTTTTCTDELLQQARSLFTHNSIMTYFQFANGLNPVVDGSWMLVPVRRVLDAVHKREICEDDVEIVRLALLWTVLLHDERPTVFSFANTNDIYVRLGEVLIIGPNILADDIIASCYSRILTEYILKAAVDGRLCLRMGSRIAGLDAFMPFFEDLLIHFEQYSLGNVGFARTLLIGAYLNAAITDRYVIFSLWSTDVSSQCCYP
;
A
#
# COMPACT_ATOMS: atom_id res chain seq x y z
N THR A 1 -19.18 -12.71 -17.23
CA THR A 1 -19.89 -13.19 -16.04
C THR A 1 -20.05 -12.03 -15.08
N LEU A 2 -21.25 -11.44 -15.01
CA LEU A 2 -21.55 -10.27 -14.20
C LEU A 2 -21.67 -10.68 -12.72
N CYS A 3 -20.80 -10.16 -11.85
CA CYS A 3 -20.98 -10.27 -10.41
C CYS A 3 -21.84 -9.08 -9.94
N THR A 4 -23.13 -9.34 -9.73
CA THR A 4 -24.01 -8.50 -8.91
C THR A 4 -23.77 -8.84 -7.44
N LEU A 5 -23.39 -7.85 -6.62
CA LEU A 5 -23.31 -8.02 -5.16
C LEU A 5 -24.31 -7.08 -4.49
N SER A 6 -25.34 -7.72 -3.92
CA SER A 6 -26.44 -7.14 -3.17
C SER A 6 -25.99 -6.53 -1.84
N SER A 7 -26.68 -5.46 -1.43
CA SER A 7 -26.43 -4.59 -0.27
C SER A 7 -26.83 -5.22 1.08
N ALA A 8 -26.24 -6.34 1.48
CA ALA A 8 -26.65 -6.98 2.74
C ALA A 8 -25.53 -7.72 3.47
N VAL A 9 -24.44 -7.04 3.87
CA VAL A 9 -23.61 -7.46 5.02
C VAL A 9 -22.92 -6.23 5.61
N LEU A 10 -23.54 -5.55 6.57
CA LEU A 10 -22.87 -4.51 7.36
C LEU A 10 -23.49 -4.46 8.75
N ASP A 11 -23.09 -5.42 9.59
CA ASP A 11 -23.32 -5.39 11.04
C ASP A 11 -22.28 -6.31 11.70
N ARG A 12 -21.05 -5.83 11.92
CA ARG A 12 -20.17 -6.23 13.03
C ARG A 12 -19.18 -5.11 13.35
N VAL A 13 -19.52 -4.37 14.41
CA VAL A 13 -18.69 -3.39 15.11
C VAL A 13 -17.48 -4.09 15.75
N ASN A 14 -16.30 -3.48 15.69
CA ASN A 14 -15.25 -3.74 16.68
C ASN A 14 -14.57 -2.41 17.09
N PRO A 15 -14.35 -2.16 18.40
CA PRO A 15 -14.03 -0.83 18.91
C PRO A 15 -12.57 -0.72 19.34
N PHE A 16 -11.75 0.02 18.61
CA PHE A 16 -10.51 0.60 19.16
C PHE A 16 -10.22 1.93 18.45
N HIS A 17 -10.53 3.03 19.15
CA HIS A 17 -10.14 4.38 18.80
C HIS A 17 -8.83 4.73 19.48
N ASN A 18 -7.95 5.44 18.76
CA ASN A 18 -7.14 6.56 19.26
C ASN A 18 -6.50 7.26 18.04
N THR A 19 -7.10 8.37 17.57
CA THR A 19 -6.74 9.77 17.85
C THR A 19 -5.53 10.31 17.05
N THR A 20 -5.65 10.34 15.72
CA THR A 20 -5.00 11.33 14.81
C THR A 20 -5.74 11.50 13.46
N THR A 21 -6.97 11.02 13.30
CA THR A 21 -7.58 10.76 11.96
C THR A 21 -8.58 11.80 11.43
N THR A 22 -8.86 12.90 12.15
CA THR A 22 -10.03 13.76 11.88
C THR A 22 -10.11 14.33 10.45
N CYS A 23 -9.00 14.81 9.88
CA CYS A 23 -8.99 15.39 8.52
C CYS A 23 -9.29 14.34 7.44
N THR A 24 -8.67 13.16 7.55
CA THR A 24 -8.93 12.03 6.65
C THR A 24 -10.36 11.52 6.83
N ASP A 25 -10.85 11.40 8.06
CA ASP A 25 -12.21 10.91 8.34
C ASP A 25 -13.28 11.85 7.77
N GLU A 26 -13.07 13.17 7.85
CA GLU A 26 -13.96 14.17 7.25
C GLU A 26 -13.97 14.09 5.71
N LEU A 27 -12.80 13.96 5.07
CA LEU A 27 -12.70 13.78 3.62
C LEU A 27 -13.31 12.45 3.15
N LEU A 28 -13.13 11.38 3.91
CA LEU A 28 -13.79 10.10 3.67
C LEU A 28 -15.31 10.26 3.78
N GLN A 29 -15.80 11.01 4.76
CA GLN A 29 -17.23 11.29 4.91
C GLN A 29 -17.78 12.16 3.77
N GLN A 30 -17.01 13.14 3.29
CA GLN A 30 -17.37 13.95 2.14
C GLN A 30 -17.41 13.12 0.85
N ALA A 31 -16.42 12.25 0.63
CA ALA A 31 -16.40 11.32 -0.49
C ALA A 31 -17.64 10.40 -0.47
N ARG A 32 -17.99 9.86 0.70
CA ARG A 32 -19.23 9.06 0.88
C ARG A 32 -20.49 9.79 0.46
N SER A 33 -20.60 11.08 0.78
CA SER A 33 -21.76 11.91 0.42
C SER A 33 -21.92 12.10 -1.10
N LEU A 34 -20.80 12.15 -1.84
CA LEU A 34 -20.80 12.24 -3.31
C LEU A 34 -21.31 10.94 -3.97
N PHE A 35 -21.07 9.78 -3.35
CA PHE A 35 -21.52 8.49 -3.87
C PHE A 35 -22.96 8.12 -3.47
N THR A 36 -23.62 8.89 -2.60
CA THR A 36 -24.99 8.60 -2.11
C THR A 36 -26.10 9.38 -2.83
N HIS A 37 -25.78 10.31 -3.72
CA HIS A 37 -26.78 11.15 -4.39
C HIS A 37 -27.08 10.71 -5.84
N ASN A 38 -28.05 9.80 -6.00
CA ASN A 38 -29.18 9.87 -6.95
C ASN A 38 -29.71 8.48 -7.30
N SER A 39 -31.03 8.34 -7.20
CA SER A 39 -31.86 7.16 -7.48
C SER A 39 -31.94 6.78 -8.97
N ILE A 40 -30.92 7.09 -9.76
CA ILE A 40 -30.74 6.67 -11.16
C ILE A 40 -29.60 5.68 -11.14
N MET A 41 -29.85 4.42 -11.53
CA MET A 41 -28.82 3.37 -11.60
C MET A 41 -27.61 3.86 -12.40
N THR A 42 -26.61 4.36 -11.70
CA THR A 42 -25.35 4.83 -12.24
C THR A 42 -24.45 3.60 -12.30
N TYR A 43 -24.21 3.09 -13.50
CA TYR A 43 -23.30 1.99 -13.70
C TYR A 43 -21.88 2.54 -13.72
N PHE A 44 -21.13 2.27 -12.65
CA PHE A 44 -19.71 2.58 -12.60
C PHE A 44 -18.94 1.50 -13.37
N GLN A 45 -18.29 1.90 -14.45
CA GLN A 45 -17.45 1.02 -15.26
C GLN A 45 -15.98 1.39 -15.06
N PHE A 46 -15.12 0.39 -14.90
CA PHE A 46 -13.68 0.60 -14.90
C PHE A 46 -13.21 1.14 -16.24
N ALA A 47 -12.18 1.99 -16.23
CA ALA A 47 -11.58 2.47 -17.47
C ALA A 47 -11.15 1.29 -18.35
N ASN A 48 -11.29 1.44 -19.67
CA ASN A 48 -10.97 0.38 -20.63
C ASN A 48 -9.55 -0.16 -20.39
N GLY A 49 -9.44 -1.48 -20.20
CA GLY A 49 -8.18 -2.18 -19.96
C GLY A 49 -7.82 -2.45 -18.49
N LEU A 50 -8.56 -1.89 -17.52
CA LEU A 50 -8.41 -2.25 -16.11
C LEU A 50 -9.33 -3.43 -15.76
N ASN A 51 -8.73 -4.54 -15.34
CA ASN A 51 -9.45 -5.69 -14.82
C ASN A 51 -9.10 -5.89 -13.34
N PRO A 52 -9.98 -5.51 -12.40
CA PRO A 52 -9.70 -5.57 -10.97
C PRO A 52 -9.55 -6.99 -10.42
N VAL A 53 -9.93 -8.01 -11.20
CA VAL A 53 -9.78 -9.43 -10.83
C VAL A 53 -8.41 -9.98 -11.26
N VAL A 54 -7.80 -9.38 -12.28
CA VAL A 54 -6.55 -9.87 -12.88
C VAL A 54 -5.36 -8.99 -12.50
N ASP A 55 -5.55 -7.69 -12.38
CA ASP A 55 -4.53 -6.75 -11.93
C ASP A 55 -4.67 -6.55 -10.42
N GLY A 56 -3.81 -7.22 -9.64
CA GLY A 56 -3.85 -7.21 -8.18
C GLY A 56 -3.49 -5.87 -7.53
N SER A 57 -3.14 -4.84 -8.31
CA SER A 57 -2.79 -3.50 -7.79
C SER A 57 -3.44 -2.37 -8.59
N TRP A 58 -4.53 -2.66 -9.30
CA TRP A 58 -5.19 -1.76 -10.24
C TRP A 58 -5.52 -0.36 -9.66
N MET A 59 -5.83 -0.27 -8.37
CA MET A 59 -6.15 0.98 -7.68
C MET A 59 -4.93 1.91 -7.53
N LEU A 60 -3.71 1.38 -7.62
CA LEU A 60 -2.46 2.15 -7.56
C LEU A 60 -1.79 2.33 -8.93
N VAL A 61 -2.42 1.88 -10.03
CA VAL A 61 -1.96 2.16 -11.40
C VAL A 61 -1.73 3.66 -11.66
N PRO A 62 -2.56 4.60 -11.16
CA PRO A 62 -2.28 6.03 -11.32
C PRO A 62 -0.94 6.47 -10.72
N VAL A 63 -0.51 5.89 -9.60
CA VAL A 63 0.81 6.19 -8.98
C VAL A 63 1.94 5.88 -9.96
N ARG A 64 1.89 4.71 -10.60
CA ARG A 64 2.89 4.33 -11.60
C ARG A 64 2.90 5.29 -12.79
N ARG A 65 1.73 5.71 -13.26
CA ARG A 65 1.62 6.67 -14.38
C ARG A 65 2.24 8.02 -14.03
N VAL A 66 2.05 8.48 -12.80
CA VAL A 66 2.72 9.68 -12.30
C VAL A 66 4.23 9.47 -12.27
N LEU A 67 4.71 8.35 -11.71
CA LEU A 67 6.15 8.04 -11.69
C LEU A 67 6.77 8.06 -13.10
N ASP A 68 6.13 7.41 -14.08
CA ASP A 68 6.59 7.39 -15.47
C ASP A 68 6.56 8.79 -16.13
N ALA A 69 5.67 9.68 -15.70
CA ALA A 69 5.58 11.04 -16.19
C ALA A 69 6.67 11.94 -15.57
N VAL A 70 6.91 11.84 -14.26
CA VAL A 70 7.92 12.67 -13.56
C VAL A 70 9.36 12.29 -13.93
N HIS A 71 9.59 11.09 -14.48
CA HIS A 71 10.86 10.77 -15.12
C HIS A 71 11.16 11.63 -16.37
N LYS A 72 10.14 12.28 -16.96
CA LYS A 72 10.25 13.07 -18.19
C LYS A 72 10.04 14.57 -17.96
N ARG A 73 9.47 14.96 -16.81
CA ARG A 73 9.16 16.36 -16.46
C ARG A 73 9.20 16.55 -14.95
N GLU A 74 9.23 17.80 -14.50
CA GLU A 74 9.10 18.12 -13.08
C GLU A 74 7.69 17.79 -12.55
N ILE A 75 7.60 17.54 -11.24
CA ILE A 75 6.35 17.26 -10.51
C ILE A 75 5.47 18.51 -10.52
N CYS A 76 4.18 18.35 -10.83
CA CYS A 76 3.18 19.43 -10.77
C CYS A 76 2.07 19.12 -9.73
N GLU A 77 1.19 20.09 -9.47
CA GLU A 77 0.09 19.94 -8.50
C GLU A 77 -0.86 18.79 -8.85
N ASP A 78 -1.13 18.59 -10.16
CA ASP A 78 -1.97 17.48 -10.63
C ASP A 78 -1.39 16.11 -10.23
N ASP A 79 -0.06 15.96 -10.20
CA ASP A 79 0.57 14.70 -9.78
C ASP A 79 0.30 14.40 -8.30
N VAL A 80 0.39 15.42 -7.45
CA VAL A 80 0.09 15.31 -6.02
C VAL A 80 -1.37 14.92 -5.85
N GLU A 81 -2.28 15.56 -6.59
CA GLU A 81 -3.71 15.26 -6.52
C GLU A 81 -4.01 13.82 -7.01
N ILE A 82 -3.41 13.39 -8.11
CA ILE A 82 -3.58 12.02 -8.63
C ILE A 82 -3.11 10.97 -7.61
N VAL A 83 -1.93 11.17 -7.02
CA VAL A 83 -1.40 10.23 -6.00
C VAL A 83 -2.29 10.25 -4.76
N ARG A 84 -2.74 11.43 -4.32
CA ARG A 84 -3.65 11.59 -3.17
C ARG A 84 -4.95 10.82 -3.39
N LEU A 85 -5.60 11.01 -4.54
CA LEU A 85 -6.86 10.34 -4.88
C LEU A 85 -6.67 8.82 -5.01
N ALA A 86 -5.57 8.35 -5.60
CA ALA A 86 -5.28 6.92 -5.73
C ALA A 86 -5.11 6.24 -4.37
N LEU A 87 -4.38 6.88 -3.43
CA LEU A 87 -4.19 6.36 -2.09
C LEU A 87 -5.47 6.42 -1.26
N LEU A 88 -6.22 7.52 -1.33
CA LEU A 88 -7.52 7.67 -0.65
C LEU A 88 -8.50 6.58 -1.12
N TRP A 89 -8.57 6.37 -2.43
CA TRP A 89 -9.39 5.30 -3.02
C TRP A 89 -8.97 3.91 -2.54
N THR A 90 -7.66 3.67 -2.44
CA THR A 90 -7.11 2.40 -1.94
C THR A 90 -7.51 2.17 -0.47
N VAL A 91 -7.45 3.20 0.38
CA VAL A 91 -7.93 3.13 1.77
C VAL A 91 -9.43 2.83 1.83
N LEU A 92 -10.25 3.57 1.05
CA LEU A 92 -11.70 3.35 1.00
C LEU A 92 -12.05 1.91 0.61
N LEU A 93 -11.37 1.35 -0.39
CA LEU A 93 -11.57 -0.04 -0.80
C LEU A 93 -11.16 -1.03 0.29
N HIS A 94 -10.04 -0.76 0.97
CA HIS A 94 -9.57 -1.61 2.06
C HIS A 94 -10.60 -1.68 3.20
N ASP A 95 -11.15 -0.54 3.59
CA ASP A 95 -12.07 -0.41 4.71
C ASP A 95 -13.49 -0.89 4.36
N GLU A 96 -14.05 -0.42 3.25
CA GLU A 96 -15.47 -0.58 2.95
C GLU A 96 -15.77 -1.79 2.06
N ARG A 97 -14.78 -2.24 1.28
CA ARG A 97 -14.93 -3.32 0.30
C ARG A 97 -13.84 -4.38 0.45
N PRO A 98 -13.64 -4.96 1.65
CA PRO A 98 -12.56 -5.92 1.90
C PRO A 98 -12.62 -7.14 0.97
N THR A 99 -13.80 -7.55 0.51
CA THR A 99 -13.95 -8.63 -0.48
C THR A 99 -13.30 -8.28 -1.81
N VAL A 100 -13.47 -7.03 -2.29
CA VAL A 100 -12.83 -6.57 -3.53
C VAL A 100 -11.32 -6.43 -3.30
N PHE A 101 -10.93 -5.89 -2.14
CA PHE A 101 -9.53 -5.75 -1.77
C PHE A 101 -8.82 -7.09 -1.56
N SER A 102 -9.55 -8.18 -1.28
CA SER A 102 -8.98 -9.52 -1.08
C SER A 102 -8.34 -10.11 -2.35
N PHE A 103 -8.73 -9.62 -3.53
CA PHE A 103 -8.10 -9.98 -4.80
C PHE A 103 -6.77 -9.26 -5.04
N ALA A 104 -6.43 -8.29 -4.18
CA ALA A 104 -5.22 -7.53 -4.34
C ALA A 104 -3.98 -8.35 -3.98
N ASN A 105 -2.92 -8.21 -4.79
CA ASN A 105 -1.67 -8.91 -4.59
C ASN A 105 -0.79 -8.08 -3.64
N THR A 106 -0.41 -8.67 -2.51
CA THR A 106 0.40 -7.98 -1.48
C THR A 106 1.75 -7.52 -2.00
N ASN A 107 2.42 -8.33 -2.83
CA ASN A 107 3.70 -7.96 -3.42
C ASN A 107 3.55 -6.77 -4.37
N ASP A 108 2.49 -6.77 -5.19
CA ASP A 108 2.26 -5.68 -6.12
C ASP A 108 1.87 -4.39 -5.40
N ILE A 109 1.01 -4.46 -4.37
CA ILE A 109 0.68 -3.29 -3.54
C ILE A 109 1.93 -2.74 -2.86
N TYR A 110 2.79 -3.61 -2.31
CA TYR A 110 4.03 -3.18 -1.67
C TYR A 110 4.91 -2.37 -2.64
N VAL A 111 5.12 -2.90 -3.86
CA VAL A 111 5.91 -2.21 -4.88
C VAL A 111 5.25 -0.88 -5.27
N ARG A 112 3.95 -0.88 -5.56
CA ARG A 112 3.22 0.34 -5.93
C ARG A 112 3.19 1.40 -4.83
N LEU A 113 3.17 1.00 -3.56
CA LEU A 113 3.34 1.92 -2.45
C LEU A 113 4.77 2.46 -2.41
N GLY A 114 5.79 1.62 -2.57
CA GLY A 114 7.17 2.12 -2.63
C GLY A 114 7.39 3.10 -3.79
N GLU A 115 6.69 2.97 -4.91
CA GLU A 115 6.73 3.97 -5.98
C GLU A 115 6.32 5.38 -5.53
N VAL A 116 5.37 5.51 -4.60
CA VAL A 116 4.99 6.81 -3.99
C VAL A 116 6.22 7.49 -3.36
N LEU A 117 7.09 6.69 -2.76
CA LEU A 117 8.29 7.17 -2.08
C LEU A 117 9.38 7.64 -3.04
N ILE A 118 9.35 7.19 -4.30
CA ILE A 118 10.35 7.50 -5.32
C ILE A 118 9.96 8.76 -6.10
N ILE A 119 8.67 9.06 -6.25
CA ILE A 119 8.17 10.17 -7.09
C ILE A 119 8.81 11.51 -6.72
N GLY A 120 8.94 11.82 -5.42
CA GLY A 120 9.70 12.98 -4.95
C GLY A 120 9.22 13.57 -3.63
N PRO A 121 9.96 14.56 -3.09
CA PRO A 121 9.72 15.11 -1.76
C PRO A 121 8.38 15.85 -1.63
N ASN A 122 7.88 16.46 -2.72
CA ASN A 122 6.58 17.15 -2.72
C ASN A 122 5.42 16.20 -2.43
N ILE A 123 5.51 14.94 -2.86
CA ILE A 123 4.52 13.90 -2.57
C ILE A 123 4.59 13.51 -1.09
N LEU A 124 5.80 13.39 -0.54
CA LEU A 124 6.01 13.03 0.86
C LEU A 124 5.63 14.12 1.86
N ALA A 125 5.59 15.38 1.41
CA ALA A 125 5.21 16.53 2.22
C ALA A 125 3.69 16.70 2.35
N ASP A 126 2.89 15.99 1.56
CA ASP A 126 1.43 16.06 1.63
C ASP A 126 0.88 15.19 2.77
N ASP A 127 0.17 15.82 3.70
CA ASP A 127 -0.35 15.17 4.92
C ASP A 127 -1.37 14.07 4.61
N ILE A 128 -2.18 14.24 3.56
CA ILE A 128 -3.22 13.27 3.20
C ILE A 128 -2.57 12.03 2.60
N ILE A 129 -1.59 12.22 1.71
CA ILE A 129 -0.77 11.15 1.15
C ILE A 129 -0.05 10.41 2.29
N ALA A 130 0.62 11.13 3.20
CA ALA A 130 1.33 10.52 4.32
C ALA A 130 0.41 9.70 5.24
N SER A 131 -0.79 10.21 5.54
CA SER A 131 -1.80 9.52 6.35
C SER A 131 -2.30 8.25 5.66
N CYS A 132 -2.74 8.35 4.39
CA CYS A 132 -3.23 7.20 3.63
C CYS A 132 -2.14 6.14 3.44
N TYR A 133 -0.92 6.58 3.13
CA TYR A 133 0.25 5.71 2.99
C TYR A 133 0.52 4.93 4.28
N SER A 134 0.64 5.64 5.41
CA SER A 134 0.91 5.03 6.71
C SER A 134 -0.17 4.01 7.09
N ARG A 135 -1.43 4.32 6.78
CA ARG A 135 -2.56 3.46 7.05
C ARG A 135 -2.50 2.17 6.25
N ILE A 136 -2.32 2.23 4.92
CA ILE A 136 -2.20 1.01 4.09
C ILE A 136 -0.94 0.21 4.49
N LEU A 137 0.17 0.91 4.75
CA LEU A 137 1.42 0.26 5.15
C LEU A 137 1.26 -0.51 6.47
N THR A 138 0.57 0.06 7.45
CA THR A 138 0.45 -0.53 8.79
C THR A 138 -0.70 -1.53 8.88
N GLU A 139 -1.86 -1.19 8.33
CA GLU A 139 -3.09 -1.98 8.50
C GLU A 139 -3.18 -3.15 7.52
N TYR A 140 -2.55 -3.05 6.35
CA TYR A 140 -2.55 -4.09 5.33
C TYR A 140 -1.16 -4.71 5.12
N ILE A 141 -0.17 -3.92 4.66
CA ILE A 141 1.13 -4.47 4.25
C ILE A 141 1.87 -5.11 5.41
N LEU A 142 1.99 -4.42 6.55
CA LEU A 142 2.70 -4.94 7.71
C LEU A 142 2.06 -6.22 8.23
N LYS A 143 0.72 -6.28 8.30
CA LYS A 143 0.01 -7.50 8.72
C LYS A 143 0.25 -8.64 7.73
N ALA A 144 0.12 -8.37 6.43
CA ALA A 144 0.36 -9.36 5.39
C ALA A 144 1.83 -9.83 5.38
N ALA A 145 2.77 -8.92 5.62
CA ALA A 145 4.17 -9.24 5.79
C ALA A 145 4.35 -10.15 7.00
N VAL A 146 3.85 -9.80 8.19
CA VAL A 146 3.91 -10.66 9.39
C VAL A 146 3.34 -12.05 9.13
N ASP A 147 2.23 -12.16 8.39
CA ASP A 147 1.60 -13.44 8.00
C ASP A 147 2.41 -14.27 6.98
N GLY A 148 3.56 -13.77 6.49
CA GLY A 148 4.37 -14.46 5.49
C GLY A 148 3.89 -14.28 4.05
N ARG A 149 2.92 -13.38 3.81
CA ARG A 149 2.34 -13.14 2.48
C ARG A 149 3.13 -12.16 1.62
N LEU A 150 4.11 -11.46 2.20
CA LEU A 150 5.08 -10.68 1.45
C LEU A 150 6.28 -11.56 1.10
N CYS A 151 6.43 -11.90 -0.18
CA CYS A 151 7.47 -12.80 -0.68
C CYS A 151 7.98 -12.31 -2.03
N LEU A 152 8.82 -11.29 -2.00
CA LEU A 152 9.45 -10.64 -3.14
C LEU A 152 10.80 -11.33 -3.37
N ARG A 153 10.90 -12.15 -4.42
CA ARG A 153 12.20 -12.74 -4.81
C ARG A 153 13.00 -11.71 -5.60
N MET A 154 14.29 -11.62 -5.31
CA MET A 154 15.18 -10.60 -5.92
C MET A 154 15.13 -10.57 -7.45
N GLY A 155 15.01 -11.74 -8.10
CA GLY A 155 14.97 -11.88 -9.56
C GLY A 155 13.60 -12.23 -10.16
N SER A 156 12.51 -12.19 -9.38
CA SER A 156 11.18 -12.43 -9.94
C SER A 156 10.55 -11.14 -10.46
N ARG A 157 9.78 -11.25 -11.54
CA ARG A 157 8.94 -10.16 -12.05
C ARG A 157 7.77 -9.90 -11.10
N ILE A 158 7.58 -8.64 -10.71
CA ILE A 158 6.56 -8.20 -9.73
C ILE A 158 6.03 -6.84 -10.17
N ALA A 159 4.71 -6.64 -10.20
CA ALA A 159 4.07 -5.39 -10.61
C ALA A 159 4.61 -4.78 -11.94
N GLY A 160 4.99 -5.62 -12.91
CA GLY A 160 5.57 -5.16 -14.18
C GLY A 160 7.03 -4.73 -14.12
N LEU A 161 7.70 -4.82 -12.96
CA LEU A 161 9.15 -4.74 -12.82
C LEU A 161 9.77 -6.08 -13.21
N ASP A 162 10.89 -6.07 -13.93
CA ASP A 162 11.59 -7.30 -14.31
C ASP A 162 12.25 -8.01 -13.13
N ALA A 163 12.71 -7.24 -12.13
CA ALA A 163 13.32 -7.73 -10.91
C ALA A 163 13.02 -6.79 -9.74
N PHE A 164 12.98 -7.33 -8.52
CA PHE A 164 12.75 -6.54 -7.31
C PHE A 164 13.99 -5.76 -6.88
N MET A 165 15.20 -6.33 -7.06
CA MET A 165 16.44 -5.72 -6.55
C MET A 165 16.68 -4.28 -7.06
N PRO A 166 16.59 -3.98 -8.37
CA PRO A 166 16.83 -2.62 -8.86
C PRO A 166 15.87 -1.58 -8.24
N PHE A 167 14.60 -1.97 -8.07
CA PHE A 167 13.62 -1.12 -7.41
C PHE A 167 13.94 -0.89 -5.92
N PHE A 168 14.46 -1.90 -5.23
CA PHE A 168 14.85 -1.75 -3.83
C PHE A 168 16.10 -0.88 -3.68
N GLU A 169 17.05 -0.96 -4.62
CA GLU A 169 18.20 -0.06 -4.69
C GLU A 169 17.76 1.39 -4.93
N ASP A 170 16.80 1.62 -5.84
CA ASP A 170 16.22 2.94 -6.06
C ASP A 170 15.60 3.50 -4.77
N LEU A 171 14.86 2.69 -4.00
CA LEU A 171 14.32 3.13 -2.71
C LEU A 171 15.41 3.57 -1.73
N LEU A 172 16.54 2.86 -1.66
CA LEU A 172 17.66 3.23 -0.78
C LEU A 172 18.27 4.58 -1.20
N ILE A 173 18.46 4.79 -2.50
CA ILE A 173 19.00 6.05 -3.05
C ILE A 173 18.08 7.23 -2.67
N HIS A 174 16.77 7.10 -2.87
CA HIS A 174 15.82 8.18 -2.58
C HIS A 174 15.65 8.41 -1.07
N PHE A 175 15.83 7.37 -0.25
CA PHE A 175 15.86 7.51 1.20
C PHE A 175 16.99 8.42 1.65
N GLU A 176 18.20 8.18 1.14
CA GLU A 176 19.39 8.97 1.45
C GLU A 176 19.30 10.41 0.92
N GLN A 177 18.69 10.61 -0.25
CA GLN A 177 18.63 11.92 -0.90
C GLN A 177 17.71 12.92 -0.19
N TYR A 178 16.49 12.51 0.20
CA TYR A 178 15.49 13.47 0.67
C TYR A 178 14.52 12.95 1.74
N SER A 179 14.69 11.71 2.21
CA SER A 179 13.72 11.11 3.15
C SER A 179 14.33 10.72 4.50
N LEU A 180 15.52 11.25 4.83
CA LEU A 180 16.13 11.08 6.15
C LEU A 180 15.19 11.61 7.24
N GLY A 181 14.74 10.72 8.12
CA GLY A 181 13.78 11.02 9.19
C GLY A 181 12.32 10.72 8.84
N ASN A 182 12.00 10.32 7.60
CA ASN A 182 10.65 9.88 7.26
C ASN A 182 10.39 8.46 7.81
N VAL A 183 9.55 8.38 8.84
CA VAL A 183 9.20 7.12 9.52
C VAL A 183 8.50 6.13 8.58
N GLY A 184 7.64 6.61 7.70
CA GLY A 184 6.93 5.78 6.72
C GLY A 184 7.90 5.13 5.72
N PHE A 185 8.83 5.92 5.18
CA PHE A 185 9.86 5.45 4.26
C PHE A 185 10.77 4.42 4.94
N ALA A 186 11.29 4.73 6.12
CA ALA A 186 12.14 3.82 6.88
C ALA A 186 11.41 2.50 7.18
N ARG A 187 10.13 2.55 7.57
CA ARG A 187 9.32 1.36 7.80
C ARG A 187 9.17 0.52 6.53
N THR A 188 8.97 1.13 5.37
CA THR A 188 8.91 0.41 4.10
C THR A 188 10.20 -0.32 3.79
N LEU A 189 11.36 0.34 3.95
CA LEU A 189 12.67 -0.32 3.79
C LEU A 189 12.84 -1.52 4.73
N LEU A 190 12.48 -1.35 6.00
CA LEU A 190 12.58 -2.43 6.99
C LEU A 190 11.66 -3.60 6.68
N ILE A 191 10.43 -3.35 6.21
CA ILE A 191 9.51 -4.41 5.76
C ILE A 191 10.15 -5.18 4.59
N GLY A 192 10.68 -4.47 3.59
CA GLY A 192 11.33 -5.07 2.42
C GLY A 192 12.63 -5.82 2.73
N ALA A 193 13.37 -5.41 3.75
CA ALA A 193 14.63 -6.06 4.14
C ALA A 193 14.43 -7.26 5.07
N TYR A 194 13.54 -7.12 6.06
CA TYR A 194 13.45 -8.06 7.19
C TYR A 194 12.18 -8.91 7.19
N LEU A 195 11.08 -8.38 6.67
CA LEU A 195 9.80 -9.11 6.59
C LEU A 195 9.55 -9.69 5.20
N ASN A 196 10.48 -9.50 4.27
CA ASN A 196 10.46 -10.07 2.93
C ASN A 196 11.13 -11.45 2.86
N ALA A 197 10.80 -12.34 3.79
CA ALA A 197 11.33 -13.69 3.83
C ALA A 197 10.28 -14.66 4.38
N ALA A 198 10.45 -15.95 4.15
CA ALA A 198 9.62 -16.97 4.78
C ALA A 198 9.73 -16.84 6.31
N ILE A 199 8.65 -17.17 7.03
CA ILE A 199 8.58 -17.02 8.50
C ILE A 199 9.77 -17.72 9.20
N THR A 200 10.24 -18.85 8.66
CA THR A 200 11.40 -19.61 9.16
C THR A 200 12.69 -18.80 9.12
N ASP A 201 12.92 -18.05 8.04
CA ASP A 201 14.14 -17.27 7.84
C ASP A 201 14.16 -16.03 8.74
N ARG A 202 12.96 -15.53 9.11
CA ARG A 202 12.82 -14.40 10.03
C ARG A 202 13.22 -14.75 11.45
N TYR A 203 12.97 -15.97 11.91
CA TYR A 203 13.44 -16.41 13.23
C TYR A 203 14.96 -16.40 13.33
N VAL A 204 15.66 -16.74 12.25
CA VAL A 204 17.13 -16.69 12.18
C VAL A 204 17.62 -15.25 12.27
N ILE A 205 16.92 -14.30 11.63
CA ILE A 205 17.28 -12.89 11.76
C ILE A 205 16.94 -12.38 13.15
N PHE A 206 15.76 -12.69 13.70
CA PHE A 206 15.38 -12.27 15.04
C PHE A 206 16.33 -12.82 16.12
N SER A 207 16.83 -14.06 15.96
CA SER A 207 17.80 -14.65 16.87
C SER A 207 19.19 -14.02 16.78
N LEU A 208 19.56 -13.41 15.65
CA LEU A 208 20.79 -12.61 15.53
C LEU A 208 20.74 -11.29 16.31
N TRP A 209 19.53 -10.76 16.56
CA TRP A 209 19.32 -9.48 17.26
C TRP A 209 18.78 -9.64 18.69
N SER A 210 18.31 -10.84 19.06
CA SER A 210 17.92 -11.15 20.44
C SER A 210 19.18 -11.41 21.28
N THR A 211 19.40 -10.59 22.30
CA THR A 211 20.52 -10.74 23.24
C THR A 211 20.24 -11.79 24.33
N ASP A 212 19.09 -12.46 24.28
CA ASP A 212 18.78 -13.56 25.19
C ASP A 212 19.52 -14.83 24.78
N VAL A 213 20.79 -14.93 25.17
CA VAL A 213 21.57 -16.17 25.22
C VAL A 213 21.15 -17.01 26.44
N SER A 214 19.87 -17.05 26.76
CA SER A 214 19.35 -17.84 27.87
C SER A 214 18.00 -18.43 27.54
N SER A 215 17.97 -19.35 26.58
CA SER A 215 17.59 -20.73 26.86
C SER A 215 17.63 -21.57 25.59
N GLN A 216 18.26 -22.73 25.75
CA GLN A 216 18.29 -23.85 24.85
C GLN A 216 16.92 -24.09 24.19
N CYS A 217 16.90 -24.17 22.86
CA CYS A 217 16.00 -25.07 22.17
C CYS A 217 16.85 -26.04 21.35
N CYS A 218 17.21 -27.14 22.02
CA CYS A 218 17.48 -28.40 21.36
C CYS A 218 16.35 -28.72 20.39
N TYR A 219 16.68 -29.09 19.16
CA TYR A 219 15.84 -29.94 18.32
C TYR A 219 16.74 -31.02 17.69
N PRO A 220 16.16 -32.22 17.43
CA PRO A 220 16.86 -33.50 17.29
C PRO A 220 17.72 -33.62 16.02
#